data_AF-A0A350DC38-F1
#
_entry.id   AF-A0A350DC38-F1
#
_cell.length_a   1.000
_cell.length_b   1.000
_cell.length_c   1.000
_cell.angle_alpha   90.00
_cell.angle_beta   90.00
_cell.angle_gamma   90.00
#
_symmetry.space_group_name_H-M   'P 1'
#
loop_
_entity.id
_entity.type
_entity.pdbx_description
1 polymer ?
#
loop_
_entity_poly.entity_id
_entity_poly.type
_entity_poly.pdbx_seq_one_letter_code
_entity_poly.pdbx_strand_id
1 'polypeptide(L)'
;PADYIRRQTLKNAERFIIPELKEFEDKALSAKSRALTREKWLYDQLLAELNVQLHELQNTSRSLAELDVLCAFAERADALNWVRPQLVEATGITITAGRHPVVEQVSDKPFVPNDVLLTPKQHMLIITGPNMGGKSTYMRQTALIALLAHSGSFVPADAAEIGPVDRIFTRIGSSDDLAGGRSTFMVEMTETANILHNATEHSLVLMDEIGRGTSTFDGLSLAWASAEHLANARALTLFATHYFEMTALPEQAEGIANIHLTATEHGDGIVFMHRIEAGPASQSYGLQVAQLAGVPAPVIRRAREKLMMLEQRDVDEQQRPSASPAIPQQNDLFASAPHPVVEALGKADIDDLSPREALTLLYQWRELL
;
A
#
# COMPACT_ATOMS: atom_id res chain seq x y z
N PRO A 1 57.79 56.52 33.25
CA PRO A 1 57.42 57.80 33.91
C PRO A 1 56.74 57.51 35.26
N ALA A 2 56.83 58.41 36.24
CA ALA A 2 56.33 58.14 37.60
C ALA A 2 54.79 58.03 37.69
N ASP A 3 54.10 58.63 36.73
CA ASP A 3 52.65 58.70 36.56
C ASP A 3 52.06 57.50 35.80
N TYR A 4 52.90 56.59 35.27
CA TYR A 4 52.47 55.40 34.54
C TYR A 4 52.28 54.23 35.52
N ILE A 5 51.03 53.81 35.71
CA ILE A 5 50.68 52.71 36.60
C ILE A 5 50.61 51.42 35.79
N ARG A 6 51.40 50.40 36.14
CA ARG A 6 51.43 49.13 35.41
C ARG A 6 50.11 48.38 35.59
N ARG A 7 49.47 47.99 34.48
CA ARG A 7 48.14 47.34 34.46
C ARG A 7 48.19 45.86 34.12
N GLN A 8 49.06 45.46 33.18
CA GLN A 8 49.17 44.05 32.76
C GLN A 8 50.57 43.79 32.20
N THR A 9 51.20 42.68 32.60
CA THR A 9 52.48 42.22 32.02
C THR A 9 52.21 41.02 31.11
N LEU A 10 52.72 41.08 29.88
CA LEU A 10 52.70 40.03 28.88
C LEU A 10 54.14 39.52 28.68
N LYS A 11 54.30 38.33 28.08
CA LYS A 11 55.60 37.66 27.88
C LYS A 11 56.67 38.55 27.23
N ASN A 12 56.27 39.46 26.35
CA ASN A 12 57.18 40.35 25.60
C ASN A 12 56.84 41.86 25.73
N ALA A 13 55.90 42.26 26.60
CA ALA A 13 55.49 43.67 26.73
C ALA A 13 54.80 43.98 28.07
N GLU A 14 54.92 45.21 28.54
CA GLU A 14 54.18 45.71 29.69
C GLU A 14 53.16 46.78 29.26
N ARG A 15 51.92 46.68 29.76
CA ARG A 15 50.85 47.65 29.54
C ARG A 15 50.70 48.52 30.78
N PHE A 16 50.65 49.82 30.57
CA PHE A 16 50.50 50.84 31.60
C PHE A 16 49.23 51.66 31.37
N ILE A 17 48.70 52.27 32.42
CA ILE A 17 47.59 53.22 32.39
C ILE A 17 48.08 54.52 33.05
N ILE A 18 47.67 55.66 32.50
CA ILE A 18 47.88 56.99 33.11
C ILE A 18 46.55 57.51 33.66
N PRO A 19 46.55 58.42 34.65
CA PRO A 19 45.33 58.94 35.26
C PRO A 19 44.31 59.48 34.24
N GLU A 20 44.75 60.27 33.25
CA GLU A 20 43.89 60.81 32.19
C GLU A 20 43.26 59.72 31.31
N LEU A 21 44.04 58.71 30.93
CA LEU A 21 43.56 57.58 30.12
C LEU A 21 42.59 56.70 30.93
N LYS A 22 42.80 56.56 32.24
CA LYS A 22 41.87 55.85 33.13
C LYS A 22 40.54 56.59 33.22
N GLU A 23 40.54 57.91 33.40
CA GLU A 23 39.30 58.70 33.39
C GLU A 23 38.55 58.61 32.06
N PHE A 24 39.27 58.64 30.93
CA PHE A 24 38.67 58.46 29.61
C PHE A 24 38.09 57.05 29.44
N GLU A 25 38.82 56.02 29.86
CA GLU A 25 38.37 54.62 29.82
C GLU A 25 37.09 54.44 30.65
N ASP A 26 37.04 54.98 31.87
CA ASP A 26 35.87 54.89 32.74
C ASP A 26 34.65 55.62 32.12
N LYS A 27 34.86 56.81 31.52
CA LYS A 27 33.82 57.55 30.79
C LYS A 27 33.33 56.77 29.56
N ALA A 28 34.24 56.18 28.78
CA ALA A 28 33.93 55.44 27.57
C ALA A 28 33.19 54.13 27.89
N LEU A 29 33.62 53.38 28.89
CA LEU A 29 32.95 52.16 29.35
C LEU A 29 31.55 52.46 29.91
N SER A 30 31.42 53.54 30.70
CA SER A 30 30.13 54.00 31.22
C SER A 30 29.18 54.44 30.09
N ALA A 31 29.68 55.18 29.10
CA ALA A 31 28.90 55.58 27.93
C ALA A 31 28.45 54.36 27.10
N LYS A 32 29.34 53.39 26.87
CA LYS A 32 29.02 52.14 26.15
C LYS A 32 27.94 51.33 26.88
N SER A 33 28.05 51.20 28.20
CA SER A 33 27.05 50.49 29.01
C SER A 33 25.68 51.18 28.97
N ARG A 34 25.65 52.51 29.09
CA ARG A 34 24.41 53.29 28.97
C ARG A 34 23.80 53.21 27.57
N ALA A 35 24.62 53.26 26.52
CA ALA A 35 24.16 53.13 25.14
C ALA A 35 23.49 51.76 24.91
N LEU A 36 24.15 50.66 25.32
CA LEU A 36 23.58 49.30 25.21
C LEU A 36 22.29 49.14 26.03
N THR A 37 22.24 49.74 27.22
CA THR A 37 21.03 49.71 28.05
C THR A 37 19.87 50.45 27.38
N ARG A 38 20.15 51.61 26.78
CA ARG A 38 19.16 52.39 26.03
C ARG A 38 18.69 51.66 24.78
N GLU A 39 19.60 51.01 24.06
CA GLU A 39 19.29 50.20 22.88
C GLU A 39 18.37 49.04 23.21
N LYS A 40 18.67 48.25 24.25
CA LYS A 40 17.79 47.16 24.71
C LYS A 40 16.40 47.67 25.09
N TRP A 41 16.35 48.77 25.84
CA TRP A 41 15.07 49.38 26.22
C TRP A 41 14.25 49.81 25.00
N LEU A 42 14.87 50.39 23.97
CA LEU A 42 14.18 50.75 22.73
C LEU A 42 13.72 49.51 21.95
N TYR A 43 14.52 48.44 21.92
CA TYR A 43 14.17 47.18 21.28
C TYR A 43 12.98 46.50 21.97
N ASP A 44 12.95 46.48 23.31
CA ASP A 44 11.84 45.93 24.09
C ASP A 44 10.55 46.73 23.85
N GLN A 45 10.64 48.06 23.70
CA GLN A 45 9.50 48.89 23.33
C GLN A 45 8.97 48.55 21.93
N LEU A 46 9.86 48.39 20.95
CA LEU A 46 9.46 47.97 19.60
C LEU A 46 8.72 46.63 19.62
N LEU A 47 9.22 45.65 20.38
CA LEU A 47 8.55 44.36 20.54
C LEU A 47 7.17 44.51 21.20
N ALA A 48 7.05 45.37 22.22
CA ALA A 48 5.76 45.65 22.86
C ALA A 48 4.76 46.27 21.87
N GLU A 49 5.21 47.21 21.03
CA GLU A 49 4.38 47.82 19.97
C GLU A 49 3.94 46.78 18.92
N LEU A 50 4.85 45.96 18.41
CA LEU A 50 4.52 44.89 17.45
C LEU A 50 3.56 43.85 18.04
N ASN A 51 3.70 43.53 19.33
CA ASN A 51 2.83 42.57 20.00
C ASN A 51 1.37 43.02 20.07
N VAL A 52 1.08 44.32 20.01
CA VAL A 52 -0.30 44.83 19.95
C VAL A 52 -1.02 44.32 18.69
N GLN A 53 -0.30 44.18 17.57
CA GLN A 53 -0.83 43.75 16.28
C GLN A 53 -0.47 42.29 15.92
N LEU A 54 0.07 41.52 16.88
CA LEU A 54 0.56 40.16 16.62
C LEU A 54 -0.48 39.26 15.93
N HIS A 55 -1.75 39.36 16.35
CA HIS A 55 -2.82 38.56 15.77
C HIS A 55 -3.09 38.92 14.30
N GLU A 56 -3.05 40.20 13.94
CA GLU A 56 -3.22 40.66 12.54
C GLU A 56 -2.04 40.22 11.67
N LEU A 57 -0.81 40.27 12.20
CA LEU A 57 0.38 39.75 11.52
C LEU A 57 0.30 38.23 11.31
N GLN A 58 -0.17 37.47 12.31
CA GLN A 58 -0.38 36.02 12.19
C GLN A 58 -1.46 35.69 11.15
N ASN A 59 -2.56 36.44 11.12
CA ASN A 59 -3.61 36.27 10.11
C ASN A 59 -3.10 36.56 8.71
N THR A 60 -2.28 37.61 8.55
CA THR A 60 -1.64 37.95 7.27
C THR A 60 -0.73 36.81 6.81
N SER A 61 0.09 36.27 7.71
CA SER A 61 0.97 35.13 7.43
C SER A 61 0.18 33.89 6.98
N ARG A 62 -0.91 33.53 7.67
CA ARG A 62 -1.79 32.42 7.25
C ARG A 62 -2.42 32.64 5.88
N SER A 63 -2.88 33.86 5.61
CA SER A 63 -3.49 34.21 4.33
C SER A 63 -2.48 34.16 3.17
N LEU A 64 -1.25 34.60 3.41
CA LEU A 64 -0.17 34.48 2.43
C LEU A 64 0.22 33.02 2.18
N ALA A 65 0.25 32.19 3.23
CA ALA A 65 0.51 30.76 3.08
C ALA A 65 -0.59 30.03 2.28
N GLU A 66 -1.85 30.37 2.51
CA GLU A 66 -2.98 29.83 1.71
C GLU A 66 -2.87 30.26 0.25
N LEU A 67 -2.57 31.54 -0.01
CA LEU A 67 -2.36 32.05 -1.37
C LEU A 67 -1.20 31.34 -2.08
N ASP A 68 -0.09 31.13 -1.40
CA ASP A 68 1.09 30.43 -1.95
C ASP A 68 0.75 28.99 -2.35
N VAL A 69 0.03 28.25 -1.50
CA VAL A 69 -0.42 26.87 -1.80
C VAL A 69 -1.39 26.84 -2.99
N LEU A 70 -2.36 27.77 -3.05
CA LEU A 70 -3.30 27.85 -4.17
C LEU A 70 -2.60 28.20 -5.49
N CYS A 71 -1.63 29.12 -5.46
CA CYS A 71 -0.80 29.43 -6.61
C CYS A 71 0.03 28.23 -7.05
N ALA A 72 0.61 27.48 -6.11
CA ALA A 72 1.34 26.26 -6.41
C ALA A 72 0.44 25.19 -7.05
N PHE A 73 -0.78 24.98 -6.55
CA PHE A 73 -1.73 24.05 -7.17
C PHE A 73 -2.13 24.47 -8.58
N ALA A 74 -2.40 25.76 -8.80
CA ALA A 74 -2.75 26.27 -10.12
C ALA A 74 -1.60 26.10 -11.12
N GLU A 75 -0.37 26.44 -10.71
CA GLU A 75 0.81 26.31 -11.57
C GLU A 75 1.14 24.85 -11.86
N ARG A 76 1.06 23.96 -10.88
CA ARG A 76 1.23 22.51 -11.09
C ARG A 76 0.16 21.95 -12.02
N ALA A 77 -1.08 22.41 -11.91
CA ALA A 77 -2.16 21.95 -12.76
C ALA A 77 -1.92 22.28 -14.23
N ASP A 78 -1.48 23.50 -14.52
CA ASP A 78 -1.13 23.96 -15.87
C ASP A 78 0.11 23.21 -16.40
N ALA A 79 1.19 23.19 -15.62
CA ALA A 79 2.46 22.58 -16.03
C ALA A 79 2.36 21.07 -16.28
N LEU A 80 1.48 20.37 -15.55
CA LEU A 80 1.36 18.90 -15.59
C LEU A 80 0.10 18.41 -16.33
N ASN A 81 -0.67 19.32 -16.93
CA ASN A 81 -1.95 19.02 -17.59
C ASN A 81 -2.90 18.23 -16.67
N TRP A 82 -3.14 18.77 -15.48
CA TRP A 82 -4.12 18.20 -14.54
C TRP A 82 -5.48 18.86 -14.74
N VAL A 83 -6.54 18.10 -14.45
CA VAL A 83 -7.92 18.54 -14.64
C VAL A 83 -8.60 18.79 -13.31
N ARG A 84 -9.58 19.69 -13.29
CA ARG A 84 -10.39 19.94 -12.09
C ARG A 84 -11.27 18.71 -11.84
N PRO A 85 -11.16 18.02 -10.68
CA PRO A 85 -12.07 16.94 -10.36
C PRO A 85 -13.47 17.47 -10.05
N GLN A 86 -14.48 16.66 -10.31
CA GLN A 86 -15.84 16.89 -9.83
C GLN A 86 -16.03 16.15 -8.51
N LEU A 87 -16.26 16.91 -7.43
CA LEU A 87 -16.67 16.33 -6.14
C LEU A 87 -18.17 16.11 -6.15
N VAL A 88 -18.61 14.90 -5.83
CA VAL A 88 -20.03 14.51 -5.79
C VAL A 88 -20.42 13.98 -4.42
N GLU A 89 -21.70 14.06 -4.09
CA GLU A 89 -22.24 13.56 -2.81
C GLU A 89 -22.44 12.03 -2.82
N ALA A 90 -22.55 11.42 -4.00
CA ALA A 90 -22.73 9.98 -4.15
C ALA A 90 -21.41 9.23 -3.93
N THR A 91 -21.43 8.13 -3.18
CA THR A 91 -20.27 7.26 -3.01
C THR A 91 -19.83 6.70 -4.36
N GLY A 92 -18.54 6.85 -4.68
CA GLY A 92 -17.94 6.33 -5.91
C GLY A 92 -16.66 7.06 -6.28
N ILE A 93 -15.84 6.43 -7.12
CA ILE A 93 -14.63 7.00 -7.71
C ILE A 93 -14.63 6.60 -9.18
N THR A 94 -14.77 7.59 -10.06
CA THR A 94 -14.63 7.41 -11.50
C THR A 94 -13.47 8.25 -11.98
N ILE A 95 -12.48 7.64 -12.61
CA ILE A 95 -11.29 8.31 -13.14
C ILE A 95 -11.12 7.85 -14.59
N THR A 96 -11.02 8.79 -15.52
CA THR A 96 -10.73 8.53 -16.93
C THR A 96 -9.29 8.90 -17.21
N ALA A 97 -8.53 7.99 -17.80
CA ALA A 97 -7.11 8.16 -18.14
C ALA A 97 -6.25 8.66 -16.96
N GLY A 98 -6.45 8.06 -15.78
CA GLY A 98 -5.71 8.40 -14.57
C GLY A 98 -4.24 8.03 -14.65
N ARG A 99 -3.39 8.93 -14.15
CA ARG A 99 -1.92 8.82 -14.18
C ARG A 99 -1.34 8.94 -12.77
N HIS A 100 -0.22 8.26 -12.52
CA HIS A 100 0.44 8.36 -11.22
C HIS A 100 1.32 9.64 -11.17
N PRO A 101 1.02 10.62 -10.30
CA PRO A 101 1.63 11.97 -10.38
C PRO A 101 3.16 11.99 -10.21
N VAL A 102 3.73 11.04 -9.46
CA VAL A 102 5.19 10.91 -9.29
C VAL A 102 5.83 10.05 -10.38
N VAL A 103 5.32 8.83 -10.62
CA VAL A 103 5.90 7.89 -11.59
C VAL A 103 5.90 8.47 -13.01
N GLU A 104 4.87 9.23 -13.38
CA GLU A 104 4.79 9.95 -14.67
C GLU A 104 5.97 10.90 -14.88
N GLN A 105 6.47 11.54 -13.83
CA GLN A 105 7.52 12.56 -13.91
C GLN A 105 8.95 11.98 -13.84
N VAL A 106 9.11 10.82 -13.19
CA VAL A 106 10.43 10.20 -12.99
C VAL A 106 10.75 9.11 -14.02
N SER A 107 9.77 8.65 -14.78
CA SER A 107 9.97 7.62 -15.80
C SER A 107 10.51 8.22 -17.10
N ASP A 108 11.55 7.62 -17.66
CA ASP A 108 12.04 7.97 -19.01
C ASP A 108 11.08 7.53 -20.12
N LYS A 109 10.09 6.69 -19.79
CA LYS A 109 9.10 6.17 -20.74
C LYS A 109 7.76 6.88 -20.54
N PRO A 110 6.96 7.06 -21.61
CA PRO A 110 5.60 7.55 -21.48
C PRO A 110 4.78 6.70 -20.49
N PHE A 111 4.11 7.35 -19.55
CA PHE A 111 3.21 6.68 -18.62
C PHE A 111 1.92 6.27 -19.34
N VAL A 112 1.46 5.03 -19.11
CA VAL A 112 0.21 4.54 -19.70
C VAL A 112 -0.96 4.89 -18.77
N PRO A 113 -1.87 5.79 -19.18
CA PRO A 113 -3.01 6.17 -18.35
C PRO A 113 -4.03 5.03 -18.26
N ASN A 114 -4.74 4.94 -17.12
CA ASN A 114 -5.72 3.88 -16.87
C ASN A 114 -7.00 4.42 -16.23
N ASP A 115 -8.13 3.83 -16.62
CA ASP A 115 -9.43 4.15 -16.05
C ASP A 115 -9.64 3.46 -14.70
N VAL A 116 -10.44 4.07 -13.84
CA VAL A 116 -10.91 3.51 -12.56
C VAL A 116 -12.41 3.70 -12.49
N LEU A 117 -13.13 2.62 -12.16
CA LEU A 117 -14.56 2.67 -11.93
C LEU A 117 -14.89 1.90 -10.65
N LEU A 118 -15.12 2.66 -9.56
CA LEU A 118 -15.64 2.17 -8.30
C LEU A 118 -16.99 2.85 -8.05
N THR A 119 -18.06 2.08 -7.94
CA THR A 119 -19.42 2.57 -7.72
C THR A 119 -20.07 1.75 -6.61
N PRO A 120 -21.22 2.15 -6.05
CA PRO A 120 -21.90 1.33 -5.04
C PRO A 120 -22.26 -0.09 -5.54
N LYS A 121 -22.47 -0.23 -6.86
CA LYS A 121 -22.74 -1.51 -7.54
C LYS A 121 -21.51 -2.29 -7.98
N GLN A 122 -20.34 -1.66 -7.95
CA GLN A 122 -19.04 -2.25 -8.29
C GLN A 122 -18.01 -1.58 -7.38
N HIS A 123 -18.04 -1.91 -6.10
CA HIS A 123 -17.23 -1.25 -5.08
C HIS A 123 -15.93 -2.01 -4.82
N MET A 124 -15.72 -3.19 -5.41
CA MET A 124 -14.47 -3.92 -5.31
C MET A 124 -13.95 -4.34 -6.68
N LEU A 125 -12.65 -4.14 -6.92
CA LEU A 125 -11.93 -4.64 -8.08
C LEU A 125 -10.87 -5.64 -7.62
N ILE A 126 -10.97 -6.92 -8.02
CA ILE A 126 -9.82 -7.84 -7.86
C ILE A 126 -8.91 -7.68 -9.08
N ILE A 127 -7.66 -7.37 -8.79
CA ILE A 127 -6.64 -7.02 -9.76
C ILE A 127 -5.67 -8.18 -9.88
N THR A 128 -5.68 -8.82 -11.04
CA THR A 128 -4.77 -9.91 -11.37
C THR A 128 -3.72 -9.49 -12.40
N GLY A 129 -2.67 -10.28 -12.53
CA GLY A 129 -1.60 -10.05 -13.50
C GLY A 129 -0.21 -10.10 -12.87
N PRO A 130 0.84 -10.00 -13.70
CA PRO A 130 2.23 -10.14 -13.26
C PRO A 130 2.66 -9.05 -12.26
N ASN A 131 3.61 -9.34 -11.38
CA ASN A 131 4.06 -8.40 -10.32
C ASN A 131 4.65 -7.11 -10.90
N MET A 132 5.39 -7.22 -12.00
CA MET A 132 5.92 -6.07 -12.74
C MET A 132 4.89 -5.44 -13.69
N GLY A 133 3.64 -5.90 -13.68
CA GLY A 133 2.58 -5.41 -14.55
C GLY A 133 2.13 -3.99 -14.22
N GLY A 134 2.27 -3.55 -12.95
CA GLY A 134 1.84 -2.22 -12.49
C GLY A 134 0.65 -2.20 -11.53
N LYS A 135 0.26 -3.35 -10.94
CA LYS A 135 -0.85 -3.47 -9.97
C LYS A 135 -0.77 -2.43 -8.85
N SER A 136 0.35 -2.39 -8.12
CA SER A 136 0.53 -1.46 -7.00
C SER A 136 0.56 0.01 -7.46
N THR A 137 1.09 0.30 -8.66
CA THR A 137 1.06 1.65 -9.25
C THR A 137 -0.37 2.10 -9.54
N TYR A 138 -1.20 1.22 -10.12
CA TYR A 138 -2.61 1.48 -10.40
C TYR A 138 -3.42 1.73 -9.12
N MET A 139 -3.15 0.96 -8.06
CA MET A 139 -3.80 1.20 -6.77
C MET A 139 -3.38 2.53 -6.16
N ARG A 140 -2.06 2.78 -6.07
CA ARG A 140 -1.51 4.02 -5.50
C ARG A 140 -1.95 5.26 -6.26
N GLN A 141 -2.01 5.24 -7.58
CA GLN A 141 -2.50 6.40 -8.34
C GLN A 141 -3.94 6.74 -7.99
N THR A 142 -4.80 5.74 -7.78
CA THR A 142 -6.21 5.95 -7.41
C THR A 142 -6.31 6.67 -6.07
N ALA A 143 -5.56 6.20 -5.07
CA ALA A 143 -5.49 6.85 -3.76
C ALA A 143 -4.93 8.27 -3.82
N LEU A 144 -3.86 8.49 -4.60
CA LEU A 144 -3.25 9.81 -4.75
C LEU A 144 -4.20 10.80 -5.45
N ILE A 145 -4.93 10.36 -6.47
CA ILE A 145 -5.95 11.18 -7.16
C ILE A 145 -7.07 11.56 -6.20
N ALA A 146 -7.60 10.60 -5.42
CA ALA A 146 -8.62 10.88 -4.41
C ALA A 146 -8.11 11.87 -3.35
N LEU A 147 -6.87 11.71 -2.87
CA LEU A 147 -6.26 12.61 -1.88
C LEU A 147 -6.07 14.03 -2.44
N LEU A 148 -5.57 14.16 -3.67
CA LEU A 148 -5.40 15.45 -4.35
C LEU A 148 -6.74 16.18 -4.52
N ALA A 149 -7.78 15.46 -4.95
CA ALA A 149 -9.12 16.02 -5.10
C ALA A 149 -9.68 16.57 -3.78
N HIS A 150 -9.59 15.78 -2.70
CA HIS A 150 -10.03 16.20 -1.36
C HIS A 150 -9.12 17.24 -0.68
N SER A 151 -7.90 17.43 -1.19
CA SER A 151 -7.01 18.53 -0.79
C SER A 151 -7.32 19.85 -1.50
N GLY A 152 -8.25 19.86 -2.45
CA GLY A 152 -8.62 21.04 -3.25
C GLY A 152 -7.72 21.28 -4.47
N SER A 153 -6.89 20.32 -4.87
CA SER A 153 -6.04 20.40 -6.05
C SER A 153 -6.73 19.85 -7.30
N PHE A 154 -6.15 20.16 -8.46
CA PHE A 154 -6.43 19.46 -9.72
C PHE A 154 -5.78 18.07 -9.69
N VAL A 155 -6.19 17.17 -10.58
CA VAL A 155 -5.77 15.76 -10.57
C VAL A 155 -5.18 15.28 -11.91
N PRO A 156 -4.23 14.34 -11.90
CA PRO A 156 -3.61 13.76 -13.09
C PRO A 156 -4.54 12.77 -13.82
N ALA A 157 -5.55 13.27 -14.51
CA ALA A 157 -6.50 12.47 -15.30
C ALA A 157 -7.01 13.28 -16.50
N ASP A 158 -7.79 12.67 -17.39
CA ASP A 158 -8.57 13.41 -18.41
C ASP A 158 -9.92 13.87 -17.84
N ALA A 159 -10.50 13.06 -16.93
CA ALA A 159 -11.67 13.42 -16.14
C ALA A 159 -11.66 12.65 -14.81
N ALA A 160 -12.23 13.23 -13.76
CA ALA A 160 -12.37 12.56 -12.47
C ALA A 160 -13.64 13.02 -11.75
N GLU A 161 -14.44 12.06 -11.28
CA GLU A 161 -15.59 12.24 -10.41
C GLU A 161 -15.33 11.48 -9.11
N ILE A 162 -15.24 12.20 -7.99
CA ILE A 162 -14.81 11.66 -6.69
C ILE A 162 -15.90 11.93 -5.65
N GLY A 163 -16.45 10.86 -5.09
CA GLY A 163 -17.40 10.89 -3.99
C GLY A 163 -16.77 11.15 -2.62
N PRO A 164 -17.57 11.11 -1.55
CA PRO A 164 -17.06 11.20 -0.18
C PRO A 164 -16.12 10.03 0.14
N VAL A 165 -14.94 10.35 0.68
CA VAL A 165 -13.97 9.38 1.19
C VAL A 165 -13.63 9.73 2.63
N ASP A 166 -13.95 8.85 3.58
CA ASP A 166 -13.70 9.12 5.00
C ASP A 166 -12.26 8.78 5.41
N ARG A 167 -11.71 7.70 4.87
CA ARG A 167 -10.36 7.19 5.13
C ARG A 167 -9.80 6.47 3.92
N ILE A 168 -8.49 6.59 3.74
CA ILE A 168 -7.72 5.78 2.78
C ILE A 168 -6.90 4.77 3.59
N PHE A 169 -7.20 3.49 3.42
CA PHE A 169 -6.48 2.39 4.02
C PHE A 169 -5.55 1.75 3.01
N THR A 170 -4.32 1.44 3.42
CA THR A 170 -3.35 0.78 2.55
C THR A 170 -2.71 -0.38 3.27
N ARG A 171 -2.86 -1.58 2.71
CA ARG A 171 -1.99 -2.72 2.96
C ARG A 171 -1.18 -2.98 1.70
N ILE A 172 -0.17 -2.15 1.48
CA ILE A 172 0.78 -2.29 0.38
C ILE A 172 2.13 -2.57 1.02
N GLY A 173 2.73 -3.74 0.71
CA GLY A 173 3.82 -4.35 1.47
C GLY A 173 4.88 -3.41 2.06
N SER A 174 5.31 -3.73 3.27
CA SER A 174 6.42 -3.10 3.97
C SER A 174 7.75 -3.62 3.43
N SER A 175 8.74 -2.75 3.24
CA SER A 175 10.15 -3.15 3.32
C SER A 175 10.38 -3.81 4.68
N ASP A 176 11.02 -4.97 4.70
CA ASP A 176 11.23 -5.79 5.90
C ASP A 176 11.65 -4.95 7.11
N ASP A 177 10.81 -4.92 8.16
CA ASP A 177 11.23 -4.44 9.47
C ASP A 177 11.99 -5.55 10.20
N LEU A 178 13.23 -5.77 9.76
CA LEU A 178 14.19 -6.66 10.41
C LEU A 178 14.58 -6.19 11.83
N ALA A 179 14.24 -4.96 12.21
CA ALA A 179 14.62 -4.36 13.49
C ALA A 179 13.57 -4.54 14.60
N GLY A 180 12.29 -4.71 14.26
CA GLY A 180 11.17 -4.75 15.21
C GLY A 180 10.90 -6.08 15.93
N GLY A 181 11.58 -7.18 15.55
CA GLY A 181 11.44 -8.50 16.19
C GLY A 181 10.05 -9.16 16.04
N ARG A 182 9.18 -8.64 15.17
CA ARG A 182 7.87 -9.23 14.83
C ARG A 182 7.96 -9.94 13.48
N SER A 183 7.27 -11.08 13.34
CA SER A 183 7.13 -11.74 12.05
C SER A 183 6.44 -10.80 11.05
N THR A 184 6.96 -10.75 9.82
CA THR A 184 6.37 -9.95 8.71
C THR A 184 4.89 -10.30 8.49
N PHE A 185 4.54 -11.58 8.66
CA PHE A 185 3.15 -12.04 8.58
C PHE A 185 2.28 -11.52 9.75
N MET A 186 2.82 -11.40 10.96
CA MET A 186 2.05 -10.85 12.09
C MET A 186 1.76 -9.35 11.87
N VAL A 187 2.74 -8.59 11.37
CA VAL A 187 2.54 -7.17 11.02
C VAL A 187 1.46 -7.04 9.96
N GLU A 188 1.55 -7.84 8.90
CA GLU A 188 0.54 -7.94 7.84
C GLU A 188 -0.87 -8.21 8.38
N MET A 189 -1.02 -9.17 9.28
CA MET A 189 -2.31 -9.51 9.88
C MET A 189 -2.84 -8.41 10.81
N THR A 190 -1.97 -7.73 11.56
CA THR A 190 -2.40 -6.59 12.40
C THR A 190 -2.86 -5.39 11.58
N GLU A 191 -2.18 -5.10 10.46
CA GLU A 191 -2.60 -4.07 9.52
C GLU A 191 -3.93 -4.43 8.88
N THR A 192 -4.08 -5.67 8.42
CA THR A 192 -5.33 -6.19 7.87
C THR A 192 -6.47 -6.07 8.88
N ALA A 193 -6.26 -6.52 10.13
CA ALA A 193 -7.26 -6.43 11.18
C ALA A 193 -7.69 -4.97 11.44
N ASN A 194 -6.74 -4.03 11.45
CA ASN A 194 -7.05 -2.62 11.59
C ASN A 194 -7.93 -2.10 10.43
N ILE A 195 -7.67 -2.51 9.20
CA ILE A 195 -8.49 -2.15 8.04
C ILE A 195 -9.90 -2.73 8.20
N LEU A 196 -10.02 -4.04 8.45
CA LEU A 196 -11.31 -4.74 8.53
C LEU A 196 -12.20 -4.23 9.67
N HIS A 197 -11.62 -3.75 10.77
CA HIS A 197 -12.37 -3.18 11.90
C HIS A 197 -12.84 -1.73 11.69
N ASN A 198 -12.20 -0.98 10.79
CA ASN A 198 -12.38 0.47 10.71
C ASN A 198 -12.85 0.97 9.34
N ALA A 199 -12.85 0.12 8.31
CA ALA A 199 -13.35 0.45 6.99
C ALA A 199 -14.88 0.60 7.01
N THR A 200 -15.37 1.64 6.35
CA THR A 200 -16.79 1.94 6.14
C THR A 200 -17.12 1.89 4.65
N GLU A 201 -18.40 2.08 4.29
CA GLU A 201 -18.83 2.20 2.88
C GLU A 201 -18.23 3.42 2.16
N HIS A 202 -17.70 4.39 2.91
CA HIS A 202 -17.00 5.56 2.37
C HIS A 202 -15.48 5.42 2.38
N SER A 203 -14.94 4.28 2.84
CA SER A 203 -13.50 4.08 2.89
C SER A 203 -12.95 3.61 1.55
N LEU A 204 -11.81 4.16 1.15
CA LEU A 204 -11.00 3.65 0.04
C LEU A 204 -9.94 2.69 0.59
N VAL A 205 -9.97 1.44 0.18
CA VAL A 205 -9.11 0.38 0.70
C VAL A 205 -8.23 -0.20 -0.41
N LEU A 206 -6.92 -0.23 -0.20
CA LEU A 206 -5.94 -0.81 -1.11
C LEU A 206 -5.33 -2.04 -0.44
N MET A 207 -5.62 -3.23 -0.96
CA MET A 207 -5.08 -4.50 -0.49
C MET A 207 -4.11 -5.06 -1.53
N ASP A 208 -2.84 -5.22 -1.17
CA ASP A 208 -1.81 -5.75 -2.08
C ASP A 208 -1.24 -7.07 -1.56
N GLU A 209 -1.65 -8.17 -2.21
CA GLU A 209 -1.05 -9.49 -2.10
C GLU A 209 -0.94 -10.00 -0.64
N ILE A 210 -2.06 -9.88 0.08
CA ILE A 210 -2.26 -10.44 1.41
C ILE A 210 -2.16 -11.99 1.39
N GLY A 211 -1.68 -12.58 2.47
CA GLY A 211 -1.61 -14.03 2.67
C GLY A 211 -0.30 -14.67 2.21
N ARG A 212 0.65 -13.90 1.66
CA ARG A 212 1.90 -14.45 1.11
C ARG A 212 2.88 -15.01 2.14
N GLY A 213 2.81 -14.53 3.38
CA GLY A 213 3.71 -14.95 4.45
C GLY A 213 3.38 -16.29 5.11
N THR A 214 2.37 -17.02 4.62
CA THR A 214 1.87 -18.27 5.22
C THR A 214 1.66 -19.37 4.16
N SER A 215 1.09 -20.52 4.55
CA SER A 215 0.76 -21.60 3.63
C SER A 215 -0.20 -21.10 2.53
N THR A 216 -0.08 -21.64 1.31
CA THR A 216 -0.87 -21.17 0.17
C THR A 216 -2.38 -21.21 0.45
N PHE A 217 -2.86 -22.29 1.08
CA PHE A 217 -4.27 -22.46 1.40
C PHE A 217 -4.73 -21.54 2.54
N ASP A 218 -3.93 -21.34 3.58
CA ASP A 218 -4.27 -20.40 4.65
C ASP A 218 -4.29 -18.96 4.12
N GLY A 219 -3.29 -18.60 3.30
CA GLY A 219 -3.16 -17.29 2.69
C GLY A 219 -4.33 -16.96 1.76
N LEU A 220 -4.70 -17.90 0.88
CA LEU A 220 -5.88 -17.78 0.04
C LEU A 220 -7.16 -17.65 0.88
N SER A 221 -7.34 -18.50 1.91
CA SER A 221 -8.53 -18.47 2.75
C SER A 221 -8.70 -17.13 3.48
N LEU A 222 -7.60 -16.58 4.01
CA LEU A 222 -7.60 -15.27 4.65
C LEU A 222 -7.85 -14.13 3.64
N ALA A 223 -7.25 -14.19 2.46
CA ALA A 223 -7.47 -13.22 1.40
C ALA A 223 -8.94 -13.20 0.95
N TRP A 224 -9.51 -14.38 0.75
CA TRP A 224 -10.91 -14.59 0.37
C TRP A 224 -11.86 -14.00 1.41
N ALA A 225 -11.75 -14.45 2.66
CA ALA A 225 -12.62 -13.99 3.74
C ALA A 225 -12.48 -12.47 3.99
N SER A 226 -11.27 -11.92 3.83
CA SER A 226 -11.04 -10.47 3.96
C SER A 226 -11.71 -9.69 2.84
N ALA A 227 -11.65 -10.18 1.60
CA ALA A 227 -12.32 -9.56 0.46
C ALA A 227 -13.85 -9.61 0.63
N GLU A 228 -14.41 -10.76 1.04
CA GLU A 228 -15.84 -10.87 1.33
C GLU A 228 -16.29 -9.90 2.43
N HIS A 229 -15.51 -9.79 3.51
CA HIS A 229 -15.82 -8.85 4.60
C HIS A 229 -15.85 -7.40 4.11
N LEU A 230 -14.87 -6.98 3.31
CA LEU A 230 -14.82 -5.63 2.74
C LEU A 230 -15.93 -5.37 1.73
N ALA A 231 -16.29 -6.37 0.91
CA ALA A 231 -17.40 -6.26 -0.03
C ALA A 231 -18.75 -6.13 0.71
N ASN A 232 -18.95 -6.90 1.78
CA ASN A 232 -20.14 -6.79 2.62
C ASN A 232 -20.24 -5.42 3.32
N ALA A 233 -19.10 -4.84 3.72
CA ALA A 233 -19.01 -3.47 4.24
C ALA A 233 -19.19 -2.40 3.14
N ARG A 234 -19.21 -2.79 1.86
CA ARG A 234 -19.30 -1.93 0.67
C ARG A 234 -18.19 -0.89 0.57
N ALA A 235 -17.03 -1.17 1.16
CA ALA A 235 -15.87 -0.28 1.07
C ALA A 235 -15.35 -0.25 -0.37
N LEU A 236 -14.93 0.93 -0.84
CA LEU A 236 -14.34 1.11 -2.17
C LEU A 236 -12.96 0.46 -2.19
N THR A 237 -12.84 -0.74 -2.76
CA THR A 237 -11.68 -1.60 -2.57
C THR A 237 -10.97 -1.92 -3.89
N LEU A 238 -9.66 -1.73 -3.89
CA LEU A 238 -8.76 -2.26 -4.91
C LEU A 238 -7.96 -3.42 -4.29
N PHE A 239 -8.16 -4.63 -4.80
CA PHE A 239 -7.59 -5.84 -4.23
C PHE A 239 -6.64 -6.51 -5.23
N ALA A 240 -5.36 -6.19 -5.16
CA ALA A 240 -4.35 -6.88 -5.96
C ALA A 240 -3.99 -8.23 -5.33
N THR A 241 -3.97 -9.28 -6.16
CA THR A 241 -3.67 -10.63 -5.69
C THR A 241 -2.84 -11.40 -6.71
N HIS A 242 -2.15 -12.41 -6.21
CA HIS A 242 -1.45 -13.42 -6.99
C HIS A 242 -2.20 -14.77 -6.99
N TYR A 243 -3.23 -14.91 -6.14
CA TYR A 243 -4.11 -16.07 -6.13
C TYR A 243 -5.09 -15.98 -7.29
N PHE A 244 -5.00 -16.92 -8.23
CA PHE A 244 -5.89 -16.96 -9.38
C PHE A 244 -7.32 -17.35 -8.97
N GLU A 245 -7.45 -18.15 -7.92
CA GLU A 245 -8.70 -18.63 -7.35
C GLU A 245 -9.63 -17.47 -6.96
N MET A 246 -9.08 -16.33 -6.51
CA MET A 246 -9.83 -15.11 -6.19
C MET A 246 -10.63 -14.56 -7.37
N THR A 247 -10.31 -14.95 -8.61
CA THR A 247 -11.09 -14.55 -9.79
C THR A 247 -12.49 -15.15 -9.83
N ALA A 248 -12.78 -16.18 -9.03
CA ALA A 248 -14.12 -16.73 -8.88
C ALA A 248 -15.00 -15.91 -7.91
N LEU A 249 -14.43 -14.97 -7.15
CA LEU A 249 -15.15 -14.20 -6.15
C LEU A 249 -16.32 -13.34 -6.72
N PRO A 250 -16.20 -12.69 -7.90
CA PRO A 250 -17.32 -11.99 -8.53
C PRO A 250 -18.55 -12.85 -8.85
N GLU A 251 -18.39 -14.17 -8.94
CA GLU A 251 -19.52 -15.10 -9.15
C GLU A 251 -20.27 -15.40 -7.86
N GLN A 252 -19.64 -15.16 -6.70
CA GLN A 252 -20.15 -15.52 -5.38
C GLN A 252 -20.65 -14.32 -4.57
N ALA A 253 -20.16 -13.12 -4.87
CA ALA A 253 -20.53 -11.91 -4.16
C ALA A 253 -20.81 -10.73 -5.11
N GLU A 254 -21.87 -9.99 -4.81
CA GLU A 254 -22.25 -8.80 -5.57
C GLU A 254 -21.28 -7.64 -5.35
N GLY A 255 -21.13 -6.77 -6.35
CA GLY A 255 -20.32 -5.55 -6.21
C GLY A 255 -18.83 -5.73 -6.46
N ILE A 256 -18.41 -6.92 -6.87
CA ILE A 256 -17.03 -7.27 -7.16
C ILE A 256 -16.86 -7.47 -8.66
N ALA A 257 -15.78 -6.95 -9.24
CA ALA A 257 -15.42 -7.18 -10.63
C ALA A 257 -13.94 -7.58 -10.77
N ASN A 258 -13.66 -8.43 -11.75
CA ASN A 258 -12.30 -8.76 -12.13
C ASN A 258 -11.75 -7.74 -13.12
N ILE A 259 -10.51 -7.31 -12.87
CA ILE A 259 -9.69 -6.60 -13.84
C ILE A 259 -8.29 -7.21 -13.84
N HIS A 260 -7.56 -7.00 -14.93
CA HIS A 260 -6.19 -7.47 -15.03
C HIS A 260 -5.30 -6.51 -15.83
N LEU A 261 -3.99 -6.61 -15.60
CA LEU A 261 -3.01 -5.93 -16.43
C LEU A 261 -2.58 -6.81 -17.59
N THR A 262 -2.61 -6.22 -18.77
CA THR A 262 -2.22 -6.89 -20.01
C THR A 262 -0.71 -6.99 -20.18
N ALA A 263 -0.29 -8.12 -20.71
CA ALA A 263 1.06 -8.38 -21.16
C ALA A 263 1.01 -9.07 -22.53
N THR A 264 1.94 -8.72 -23.40
CA THR A 264 2.02 -9.32 -24.75
C THR A 264 3.34 -10.05 -24.88
N GLU A 265 3.30 -11.26 -25.43
CA GLU A 265 4.49 -12.02 -25.78
C GLU A 265 5.06 -11.50 -27.11
N HIS A 266 6.36 -11.21 -27.14
CA HIS A 266 7.06 -10.82 -28.35
C HIS A 266 8.37 -11.59 -28.47
N GLY A 267 8.41 -12.57 -29.38
CA GLY A 267 9.53 -13.50 -29.51
C GLY A 267 9.68 -14.35 -28.25
N ASP A 268 10.88 -14.36 -27.66
CA ASP A 268 11.22 -15.07 -26.42
C ASP A 268 10.99 -14.22 -25.14
N GLY A 269 10.42 -13.03 -25.26
CA GLY A 269 10.25 -12.06 -24.17
C GLY A 269 8.80 -11.65 -23.93
N ILE A 270 8.54 -11.10 -22.74
CA ILE A 270 7.25 -10.51 -22.35
C ILE A 270 7.37 -8.99 -22.29
N VAL A 271 6.39 -8.31 -22.87
CA VAL A 271 6.26 -6.85 -22.80
C VAL A 271 5.02 -6.53 -21.97
N PHE A 272 5.21 -5.82 -20.86
CA PHE A 272 4.08 -5.33 -20.05
C PHE A 272 3.49 -4.07 -20.72
N MET A 273 2.20 -4.13 -21.02
CA MET A 273 1.51 -3.01 -21.67
C MET A 273 1.05 -1.96 -20.65
N HIS A 274 1.09 -2.29 -19.35
CA HIS A 274 0.66 -1.44 -18.24
C HIS A 274 -0.78 -0.90 -18.38
N ARG A 275 -1.61 -1.60 -19.17
CA ARG A 275 -3.01 -1.26 -19.43
C ARG A 275 -3.94 -2.22 -18.70
N ILE A 276 -4.92 -1.67 -18.03
CA ILE A 276 -6.00 -2.39 -17.33
C ILE A 276 -7.07 -2.79 -18.34
N GLU A 277 -7.48 -4.06 -18.28
CA GLU A 277 -8.62 -4.59 -19.02
C GLU A 277 -9.60 -5.31 -18.08
N ALA A 278 -10.86 -5.35 -18.49
CA ALA A 278 -11.91 -6.05 -17.75
C ALA A 278 -11.76 -7.57 -17.86
N GLY A 279 -12.21 -8.27 -16.82
CA GLY A 279 -12.13 -9.72 -16.73
C GLY A 279 -10.85 -10.21 -16.04
N PRO A 280 -10.78 -11.51 -15.71
CA PRO A 280 -9.61 -12.10 -15.09
C PRO A 280 -8.46 -12.25 -16.09
N ALA A 281 -7.22 -12.28 -15.61
CA ALA A 281 -6.08 -12.64 -16.45
C ALA A 281 -6.24 -14.07 -16.99
N SER A 282 -5.91 -14.32 -18.25
CA SER A 282 -6.05 -15.65 -18.84
C SER A 282 -4.99 -16.66 -18.38
N GLN A 283 -3.81 -16.19 -17.97
CA GLN A 283 -2.65 -17.02 -17.61
C GLN A 283 -1.71 -16.33 -16.62
N SER A 284 -0.95 -17.12 -15.86
CA SER A 284 0.16 -16.64 -15.03
C SER A 284 1.46 -16.57 -15.85
N TYR A 285 2.14 -15.42 -15.82
CA TYR A 285 3.37 -15.16 -16.59
C TYR A 285 4.66 -15.41 -15.80
N GLY A 286 4.60 -16.16 -14.69
CA GLY A 286 5.74 -16.33 -13.79
C GLY A 286 6.99 -16.91 -14.46
N LEU A 287 6.82 -17.88 -15.36
CA LEU A 287 7.95 -18.50 -16.08
C LEU A 287 8.58 -17.55 -17.11
N GLN A 288 7.77 -16.73 -17.78
CA GLN A 288 8.23 -15.73 -18.74
C GLN A 288 9.01 -14.61 -18.03
N VAL A 289 8.57 -14.18 -16.84
CA VAL A 289 9.32 -13.23 -16.01
C VAL A 289 10.66 -13.81 -15.56
N ALA A 290 10.70 -15.09 -15.17
CA ALA A 290 11.95 -15.76 -14.83
C ALA A 290 12.91 -15.85 -16.02
N GLN A 291 12.40 -16.08 -17.24
CA GLN A 291 13.20 -16.06 -18.46
C GLN A 291 13.77 -14.65 -18.74
N LEU A 292 12.97 -13.59 -18.58
CA LEU A 292 13.43 -12.20 -18.69
C LEU A 292 14.52 -11.86 -17.65
N ALA A 293 14.44 -12.43 -16.45
CA ALA A 293 15.44 -12.28 -15.40
C ALA A 293 16.75 -13.04 -15.68
N GLY A 294 16.84 -13.80 -16.77
CA GLY A 294 18.04 -14.54 -17.15
C GLY A 294 18.16 -15.92 -16.50
N VAL A 295 17.06 -16.50 -15.99
CA VAL A 295 17.09 -17.87 -15.46
C VAL A 295 17.44 -18.86 -16.60
N PRO A 296 18.37 -19.81 -16.37
CA PRO A 296 18.84 -20.70 -17.43
C PRO A 296 17.72 -21.48 -18.13
N ALA A 297 17.77 -21.55 -19.46
CA ALA A 297 16.77 -22.24 -20.28
C ALA A 297 16.46 -23.70 -19.85
N PRO A 298 17.43 -24.53 -19.41
CA PRO A 298 17.11 -25.86 -18.88
C PRO A 298 16.21 -25.84 -17.64
N VAL A 299 16.36 -24.83 -16.77
CA VAL A 299 15.52 -24.66 -15.57
C VAL A 299 14.11 -24.24 -15.96
N ILE A 300 13.97 -23.28 -16.88
CA ILE A 300 12.66 -22.84 -17.39
C ILE A 300 11.90 -24.00 -18.05
N ARG A 301 12.58 -24.82 -18.87
CA ARG A 301 11.96 -26.02 -19.47
C ARG A 301 11.44 -26.98 -18.41
N ARG A 302 12.25 -27.27 -17.40
CA ARG A 302 11.86 -28.19 -16.32
C ARG A 302 10.71 -27.63 -15.47
N ALA A 303 10.71 -26.32 -15.22
CA ALA A 303 9.64 -25.65 -14.50
C ALA A 303 8.32 -25.68 -15.30
N ARG A 304 8.39 -25.52 -16.62
CA ARG A 304 7.22 -25.65 -17.52
C ARG A 304 6.62 -27.05 -17.51
N GLU A 305 7.45 -28.09 -17.57
CA GLU A 305 6.99 -29.48 -17.43
C GLU A 305 6.29 -29.70 -16.08
N LYS A 306 6.84 -29.14 -15.00
CA LYS A 306 6.25 -29.28 -13.66
C LYS A 306 4.93 -28.54 -13.53
N LEU A 307 4.82 -27.35 -14.13
CA LEU A 307 3.58 -26.55 -14.15
C LEU A 307 2.46 -27.32 -14.85
N MET A 308 2.73 -27.90 -16.03
CA MET A 308 1.77 -28.72 -16.76
C MET A 308 1.27 -29.91 -15.93
N MET A 309 2.15 -30.55 -15.14
CA MET A 309 1.76 -31.65 -14.25
C MET A 309 0.87 -31.19 -13.07
N LEU A 310 1.03 -29.96 -12.59
CA LEU A 310 0.21 -29.41 -11.51
C LEU A 310 -1.17 -29.00 -12.04
N GLU A 311 -1.20 -28.29 -13.17
CA GLU A 311 -2.46 -27.91 -13.83
C GLU A 311 -3.28 -29.13 -14.25
N GLN A 312 -2.64 -30.20 -14.76
CA GLN A 312 -3.34 -31.43 -15.10
C GLN A 312 -3.94 -32.14 -13.88
N ARG A 313 -3.31 -32.05 -12.71
CA ARG A 313 -3.86 -32.64 -11.47
C ARG A 313 -5.09 -31.89 -10.99
N ASP A 314 -5.09 -30.57 -11.08
CA ASP A 314 -6.26 -29.75 -10.72
C ASP A 314 -7.44 -30.02 -11.68
N VAL A 315 -7.17 -30.25 -12.97
CA VAL A 315 -8.19 -30.62 -13.95
C VAL A 315 -8.70 -32.05 -13.75
N ASP A 316 -7.82 -33.03 -13.48
CA ASP A 316 -8.21 -34.43 -13.23
C ASP A 316 -8.99 -34.61 -11.92
N GLU A 317 -8.73 -33.79 -10.89
CA GLU A 317 -9.53 -33.77 -9.66
C GLU A 317 -10.91 -33.13 -9.87
N GLN A 318 -11.04 -32.16 -10.79
CA GLN A 318 -12.32 -31.55 -11.16
C GLN A 318 -13.15 -32.38 -12.16
N GLN A 319 -12.52 -33.29 -12.93
CA GLN A 319 -13.18 -34.07 -14.00
C GLN A 319 -13.57 -35.51 -13.64
N ARG A 320 -13.46 -35.95 -12.37
CA ARG A 320 -13.99 -37.27 -11.98
C ARG A 320 -15.52 -37.29 -12.09
N PRO A 321 -16.11 -38.14 -12.97
CA PRO A 321 -17.55 -38.14 -13.17
C PRO A 321 -18.25 -38.83 -12.00
N SER A 322 -19.09 -38.08 -11.28
CA SER A 322 -20.11 -38.64 -10.38
C SER A 322 -21.26 -39.20 -11.22
N ALA A 323 -21.30 -40.52 -11.36
CA ALA A 323 -22.38 -41.21 -12.05
C ALA A 323 -23.59 -41.37 -11.11
N SER A 324 -24.56 -40.43 -11.15
CA SER A 324 -25.98 -40.64 -10.82
C SER A 324 -26.82 -39.38 -11.10
N PRO A 325 -28.06 -39.47 -11.65
CA PRO A 325 -28.85 -38.30 -12.00
C PRO A 325 -29.78 -37.82 -10.85
N ALA A 326 -29.94 -36.49 -10.79
CA ALA A 326 -31.00 -35.69 -10.15
C ALA A 326 -31.07 -35.59 -8.60
N ILE A 327 -30.70 -34.42 -8.08
CA ILE A 327 -31.43 -33.46 -7.20
C ILE A 327 -30.41 -32.34 -6.84
N PRO A 328 -30.73 -31.04 -6.91
CA PRO A 328 -29.79 -29.99 -6.51
C PRO A 328 -29.81 -29.86 -4.99
N GLN A 329 -28.77 -30.35 -4.32
CA GLN A 329 -28.50 -30.07 -2.92
C GLN A 329 -27.09 -29.50 -2.77
N GLN A 330 -27.06 -28.29 -2.19
CA GLN A 330 -25.93 -27.74 -1.45
C GLN A 330 -25.29 -28.82 -0.56
N ASN A 331 -23.96 -28.91 -0.55
CA ASN A 331 -23.13 -28.73 0.65
C ASN A 331 -21.65 -29.13 0.45
N ASP A 332 -20.80 -28.33 1.11
CA ASP A 332 -19.55 -28.68 1.79
C ASP A 332 -18.34 -29.17 0.97
N LEU A 333 -17.56 -28.18 0.50
CA LEU A 333 -16.15 -28.34 0.12
C LEU A 333 -15.20 -28.67 1.31
N PHE A 334 -15.71 -28.83 2.54
CA PHE A 334 -14.92 -29.11 3.75
C PHE A 334 -15.06 -30.55 4.30
N ALA A 335 -15.77 -31.43 3.60
CA ALA A 335 -15.88 -32.84 3.99
C ALA A 335 -15.19 -33.73 2.94
N SER A 336 -13.87 -33.87 3.01
CA SER A 336 -13.26 -35.09 2.46
C SER A 336 -13.80 -36.25 3.30
N ALA A 337 -14.68 -37.07 2.73
CA ALA A 337 -15.13 -38.30 3.38
C ALA A 337 -13.88 -39.08 3.83
N PRO A 338 -13.76 -39.45 5.13
CA PRO A 338 -12.59 -40.16 5.61
C PRO A 338 -12.39 -41.42 4.79
N HIS A 339 -11.14 -41.73 4.45
CA HIS A 339 -10.81 -42.92 3.66
C HIS A 339 -11.48 -44.15 4.29
N PRO A 340 -12.09 -45.07 3.52
CA PRO A 340 -12.89 -46.18 4.07
C PRO A 340 -12.17 -47.01 5.15
N VAL A 341 -10.83 -47.09 5.05
CA VAL A 341 -9.97 -47.74 6.03
C VAL A 341 -9.89 -46.99 7.36
N VAL A 342 -9.89 -45.66 7.36
CA VAL A 342 -9.89 -44.84 8.58
C VAL A 342 -11.22 -45.01 9.33
N GLU A 343 -12.33 -45.06 8.59
CA GLU A 343 -13.64 -45.32 9.18
C GLU A 343 -13.77 -46.77 9.70
N ALA A 344 -13.25 -47.75 8.96
CA ALA A 344 -13.23 -49.15 9.38
C ALA A 344 -12.34 -49.39 10.60
N LEU A 345 -11.21 -48.68 10.69
CA LEU A 345 -10.31 -48.74 11.85
C LEU A 345 -10.96 -48.14 13.10
N GLY A 346 -11.69 -47.02 12.95
CA GLY A 346 -12.42 -46.39 14.06
C GLY A 346 -13.59 -47.21 14.60
N LYS A 347 -14.14 -48.14 13.79
CA LYS A 347 -15.23 -49.05 14.18
C LYS A 347 -14.74 -50.42 14.68
N ALA A 348 -13.45 -50.73 14.54
CA ALA A 348 -12.89 -51.99 14.97
C ALA A 348 -12.60 -51.96 16.48
N ASP A 349 -13.14 -52.92 17.23
CA ASP A 349 -12.81 -53.12 18.64
C ASP A 349 -11.53 -53.97 18.75
N ILE A 350 -10.40 -53.31 18.96
CA ILE A 350 -9.07 -53.93 18.87
C ILE A 350 -8.82 -54.91 20.03
N ASP A 351 -9.47 -54.69 21.19
CA ASP A 351 -9.22 -55.44 22.41
C ASP A 351 -9.95 -56.80 22.44
N ASP A 352 -10.95 -56.99 21.58
CA ASP A 352 -11.75 -58.23 21.49
C ASP A 352 -11.46 -59.06 20.22
N LEU A 353 -10.45 -58.69 19.43
CA LEU A 353 -10.08 -59.42 18.22
C LEU A 353 -9.09 -60.56 18.50
N SER A 354 -9.37 -61.75 17.96
CA SER A 354 -8.36 -62.81 17.94
C SER A 354 -7.24 -62.46 16.93
N PRO A 355 -6.00 -62.96 17.14
CA PRO A 355 -4.88 -62.69 16.23
C PRO A 355 -5.16 -63.05 14.76
N ARG A 356 -6.03 -64.04 14.50
CA ARG A 356 -6.40 -64.46 13.14
C ARG A 356 -7.39 -63.50 12.48
N GLU A 357 -8.31 -62.93 13.25
CA GLU A 357 -9.30 -61.96 12.77
C GLU A 357 -8.63 -60.60 12.51
N ALA A 358 -7.74 -60.17 13.39
CA ALA A 358 -6.93 -58.96 13.17
C ALA A 358 -6.11 -59.06 11.88
N LEU A 359 -5.47 -60.21 11.60
CA LEU A 359 -4.74 -60.42 10.36
C LEU A 359 -5.66 -60.39 9.13
N THR A 360 -6.88 -60.92 9.25
CA THR A 360 -7.87 -60.91 8.17
C THR A 360 -8.34 -59.49 7.85
N LEU A 361 -8.60 -58.67 8.87
CA LEU A 361 -8.95 -57.26 8.71
C LEU A 361 -7.83 -56.47 8.03
N LEU A 362 -6.56 -56.73 8.36
CA LEU A 362 -5.42 -56.08 7.69
C LEU A 362 -5.36 -56.40 6.19
N TYR A 363 -5.66 -57.64 5.78
CA TYR A 363 -5.75 -57.98 4.36
C TYR A 363 -6.93 -57.29 3.68
N GLN A 364 -8.10 -57.21 4.33
CA GLN A 364 -9.26 -56.50 3.82
C GLN A 364 -9.02 -54.99 3.67
N TRP A 365 -8.35 -54.37 4.65
CA TRP A 365 -7.99 -52.94 4.57
C TRP A 365 -6.95 -52.68 3.48
N ARG A 366 -6.04 -53.63 3.21
CA ARG A 366 -5.10 -53.53 2.09
C ARG A 366 -5.78 -53.59 0.73
N GLU A 367 -6.92 -54.26 0.61
CA GLU A 367 -7.74 -54.25 -0.62
C GLU A 367 -8.56 -52.95 -0.78
N LEU A 368 -8.78 -52.22 0.32
CA LEU A 368 -9.53 -50.96 0.36
C LEU A 368 -8.64 -49.70 0.24
N LEU A 369 -7.32 -49.86 0.33
CA LEU A 369 -6.28 -48.87 0.01
C LEU A 369 -5.87 -49.02 -1.46
#